data_AF-A0A1H6PVE2-F1
#
_entry.id   AF-A0A1H6PVE2-F1
#
_cell.length_a   1.000
_cell.length_b   1.000
_cell.length_c   1.000
_cell.angle_alpha   90.00
_cell.angle_beta   90.00
_cell.angle_gamma   90.00
#
_symmetry.space_group_name_H-M   'P 1'
#
loop_
_entity.id
_entity.type
_entity.pdbx_description
1 polymer ?
#
loop_
_entity_poly.entity_id
_entity_poly.type
_entity_poly.pdbx_seq_one_letter_code
_entity_poly.pdbx_strand_id
1 'polypeptide(L)'
;MTWQEHKAEDGRTYYFDPETQNSTWDKPEELFTEREIALKRTNWKEYTAEGGRKYWFNTESKESVWVFPADAEAILQGEAAADESIPKEPREVREQRGREKREEHLPSLSSIAPDNVQQQFKGGSSEEIEASYKQLMADKEVDSSWTVQKLMKECLEDPRYWAVRDALRRRELFEEFLTEIEQKEVQETLDKRLEYQQRVYDLFEQSNKIGPYSRWISVEEEFRDDPLFHTGHVDDRKLALAKYVRFLNEQEQKKTAEIKAAGKQFLKSVLQIDIVKSTWNDTLRDIKSRSAELAAERPEMRLLNKMDLLDVYSKTIEEKEAELVEQIEQKSAVAARQARIARQQFVKLLSEQVDKGHIVYTTKWKELVDYIKDDVRFQNLCGIRHSSTPLDLFWDVIEVENRRVRNLRTIAQGYLTSEGKNIDSLTLDEFGHLIAACSDYTTNLEHPRYTQQVYNALKDSDFEIDRFASDRKLRRLQDDFRYALRDMEPVIQVSDTWDAVRRVADRLPEAKGLSAVQREAAFDKYIARLRDRPRGRVGRDRDVRGGGERERGDRGERGDKRGVSLDY
;
A
#
# COMPACT_ATOMS: atom_id res chain seq x y z
N MET A 1 -6.07 -48.63 18.09
CA MET A 1 -6.07 -47.41 18.92
C MET A 1 -6.54 -46.28 18.03
N THR A 2 -7.82 -45.91 18.10
CA THR A 2 -8.45 -45.01 17.12
C THR A 2 -9.15 -43.88 17.85
N TRP A 3 -8.44 -42.76 17.98
CA TRP A 3 -9.04 -41.47 18.32
C TRP A 3 -10.05 -41.06 17.25
N GLN A 4 -11.18 -40.48 17.67
CA GLN A 4 -12.28 -40.07 16.79
C GLN A 4 -12.38 -38.54 16.74
N GLU A 5 -12.56 -37.98 15.55
CA GLU A 5 -12.78 -36.54 15.35
C GLU A 5 -14.26 -36.19 15.58
N HIS A 6 -14.53 -35.29 16.52
CA HIS A 6 -15.85 -34.75 16.82
C HIS A 6 -15.86 -33.23 16.66
N LYS A 7 -17.01 -32.67 16.29
CA LYS A 7 -17.21 -31.22 16.20
C LYS A 7 -18.03 -30.75 17.39
N ALA A 8 -17.53 -29.76 18.12
CA ALA A 8 -18.28 -29.07 19.17
C ALA A 8 -19.34 -28.13 18.57
N GLU A 9 -20.32 -27.73 19.37
CA GLU A 9 -21.41 -26.82 18.96
C GLU A 9 -20.88 -25.45 18.47
N ASP A 10 -19.69 -25.05 18.90
CA ASP A 10 -18.99 -23.83 18.47
C ASP A 10 -18.23 -23.99 17.13
N GLY A 11 -18.35 -25.14 16.45
CA GLY A 11 -17.70 -25.42 15.17
C GLY A 11 -16.22 -25.80 15.25
N ARG A 12 -15.64 -25.86 16.46
CA ARG A 12 -14.26 -26.33 16.70
C ARG A 12 -14.22 -27.85 16.76
N THR A 13 -13.22 -28.45 16.12
CA THR A 13 -12.97 -29.90 16.16
C THR A 13 -12.20 -30.27 17.42
N TYR A 14 -12.61 -31.35 18.08
CA TYR A 14 -11.90 -31.98 19.19
C TYR A 14 -11.79 -33.48 18.93
N TYR A 15 -10.77 -34.11 19.50
CA TYR A 15 -10.47 -35.52 19.30
C TYR A 15 -10.76 -36.27 20.59
N PHE A 16 -11.51 -37.36 20.47
CA PHE A 16 -11.97 -38.16 21.60
C PHE A 16 -11.43 -39.58 21.49
N ASP A 17 -10.84 -40.07 22.57
CA ASP A 17 -10.42 -41.47 22.70
C ASP A 17 -11.50 -42.27 23.45
N PRO A 18 -12.21 -43.20 22.78
CA PRO A 18 -13.22 -44.02 23.42
C PRO A 18 -12.65 -45.03 24.43
N GLU A 19 -11.36 -45.37 24.37
CA GLU A 19 -10.73 -46.32 25.30
C GLU A 19 -10.35 -45.67 26.62
N THR A 20 -9.79 -44.45 26.58
CA THR A 20 -9.36 -43.71 27.78
C THR A 20 -10.38 -42.68 28.28
N GLN A 21 -11.47 -42.47 27.54
CA GLN A 21 -12.50 -41.44 27.79
C GLN A 21 -11.94 -40.00 27.87
N ASN A 22 -10.79 -39.76 27.23
CA ASN A 22 -10.16 -38.44 27.22
C ASN A 22 -10.49 -37.68 25.94
N SER A 23 -10.68 -36.36 26.07
CA SER A 23 -10.88 -35.45 24.94
C SER A 23 -9.77 -34.40 24.89
N THR A 24 -9.14 -34.22 23.72
CA THR A 24 -8.12 -33.19 23.49
C THR A 24 -8.52 -32.29 22.31
N TRP A 25 -8.17 -31.01 22.41
CA TRP A 25 -8.38 -30.05 21.33
C TRP A 25 -7.26 -30.10 20.28
N ASP A 26 -6.09 -30.59 20.69
CA ASP A 26 -4.95 -30.85 19.81
C ASP A 26 -5.06 -32.25 19.21
N LYS A 27 -4.72 -32.37 17.92
CA LYS A 27 -4.75 -33.63 17.16
C LYS A 27 -3.80 -34.65 17.83
N PRO A 28 -4.32 -35.78 18.36
CA PRO A 28 -3.53 -36.81 19.04
C PRO A 28 -2.46 -37.38 18.13
N GLU A 29 -1.32 -37.79 18.72
CA GLU A 29 -0.15 -38.22 17.95
C GLU A 29 -0.41 -39.46 17.08
N GLU A 30 -1.40 -40.27 17.46
CA GLU A 30 -1.86 -41.47 16.75
C GLU A 30 -2.74 -41.17 15.52
N LEU A 31 -3.24 -39.93 15.38
CA LEU A 31 -3.98 -39.47 14.20
C LEU A 31 -3.11 -38.65 13.24
N PHE A 32 -1.86 -38.35 13.60
CA PHE A 32 -0.95 -37.68 12.67
C PHE A 32 -0.72 -38.58 11.46
N THR A 33 -0.83 -37.98 10.28
CA THR A 33 -0.44 -38.66 9.05
C THR A 33 1.05 -38.98 9.11
N GLU A 34 1.49 -40.05 8.46
CA GLU A 34 2.91 -40.45 8.41
C GLU A 34 3.84 -39.28 8.03
N ARG A 35 3.34 -38.34 7.23
CA ARG A 35 4.00 -37.08 6.84
C ARG A 35 4.18 -36.09 7.99
N GLU A 36 3.19 -35.97 8.86
CA GLU A 36 3.25 -35.11 10.05
C GLU A 36 4.20 -35.69 11.13
N ILE A 37 4.31 -37.03 11.20
CA ILE A 37 5.26 -37.72 12.09
C ILE A 37 6.71 -37.51 11.60
N ALA A 38 6.95 -37.65 10.29
CA ALA A 38 8.26 -37.41 9.69
C ALA A 38 8.72 -35.94 9.82
N LEU A 39 7.80 -34.98 9.70
CA LEU A 39 8.09 -33.57 9.95
C LEU A 39 8.41 -33.29 11.42
N LYS A 40 7.73 -33.91 12.39
CA LYS A 40 8.07 -33.78 13.82
C LYS A 40 9.43 -34.36 14.18
N ARG A 41 9.88 -35.41 13.48
CA ARG A 41 11.22 -35.99 13.66
C ARG A 41 12.35 -35.15 13.04
N THR A 42 11.99 -34.16 12.23
CA THR A 42 12.94 -33.23 11.63
C THR A 42 12.70 -31.80 12.12
N ASN A 43 13.63 -30.89 11.84
CA ASN A 43 13.52 -29.48 12.24
C ASN A 43 12.70 -28.65 11.24
N TRP A 44 11.88 -29.29 10.41
CA TRP A 44 11.07 -28.67 9.36
C TRP A 44 9.64 -28.40 9.82
N LYS A 45 9.15 -27.17 9.59
CA LYS A 45 7.79 -26.74 9.94
C LYS A 45 7.00 -26.31 8.71
N GLU A 46 5.75 -26.74 8.63
CA GLU A 46 4.84 -26.37 7.54
C GLU A 46 4.19 -25.00 7.80
N TYR A 47 4.24 -24.11 6.82
CA TYR A 47 3.59 -22.80 6.79
C TYR A 47 2.77 -22.64 5.52
N THR A 48 1.70 -21.85 5.57
CA THR A 48 0.85 -21.55 4.40
C THR A 48 1.04 -20.08 4.00
N ALA A 49 1.40 -19.81 2.75
CA ALA A 49 1.53 -18.46 2.20
C ALA A 49 0.16 -17.90 1.71
N GLU A 50 0.08 -16.58 1.46
CA GLU A 50 -1.15 -15.83 1.11
C GLU A 50 -1.88 -16.25 -0.19
N GLY A 51 -1.47 -17.35 -0.84
CA GLY A 51 -2.14 -17.96 -1.99
C GLY A 51 -2.55 -19.42 -1.77
N GLY A 52 -2.58 -19.91 -0.53
CA GLY A 52 -2.92 -21.30 -0.19
C GLY A 52 -1.82 -22.33 -0.51
N ARG A 53 -0.65 -21.87 -0.99
CA ARG A 53 0.52 -22.72 -1.21
C ARG A 53 1.28 -22.92 0.10
N LYS A 54 1.56 -24.18 0.42
CA LYS A 54 2.31 -24.59 1.60
C LYS A 54 3.82 -24.53 1.30
N TYR A 55 4.61 -24.10 2.27
CA TYR A 55 6.07 -24.14 2.22
C TYR A 55 6.59 -24.65 3.56
N TRP A 56 7.76 -25.30 3.52
CA TRP A 56 8.40 -25.88 4.69
C TRP A 56 9.62 -25.05 5.06
N PHE A 57 9.72 -24.69 6.34
CA PHE A 57 10.81 -23.87 6.86
C PHE A 57 11.61 -24.66 7.89
N ASN A 58 12.91 -24.78 7.67
CA ASN A 58 13.83 -25.42 8.60
C ASN A 58 14.24 -24.42 9.69
N THR A 59 13.98 -24.74 10.96
CA THR A 59 14.29 -23.83 12.06
C THR A 59 15.79 -23.73 12.38
N GLU A 60 16.60 -24.73 11.98
CA GLU A 60 18.05 -24.72 12.19
C GLU A 60 18.82 -24.11 11.02
N SER A 61 18.52 -24.50 9.77
CA SER A 61 19.19 -23.93 8.59
C SER A 61 18.62 -22.58 8.15
N LYS A 62 17.43 -22.20 8.66
CA LYS A 62 16.65 -21.01 8.23
C LYS A 62 16.31 -20.99 6.75
N GLU A 63 16.26 -22.15 6.11
CA GLU A 63 15.90 -22.30 4.70
C GLU A 63 14.40 -22.57 4.55
N SER A 64 13.79 -22.01 3.51
CA SER A 64 12.40 -22.24 3.14
C SER A 64 12.33 -22.97 1.79
N VAL A 65 11.65 -24.11 1.74
CA VAL A 65 11.48 -24.91 0.52
C VAL A 65 9.99 -25.04 0.21
N TRP A 66 9.64 -24.94 -1.07
CA TRP A 66 8.26 -25.04 -1.57
C TRP A 66 7.84 -26.48 -1.93
N VAL A 67 8.73 -27.43 -1.68
CA VAL A 67 8.60 -28.87 -1.91
C VAL A 67 8.91 -29.58 -0.59
N PHE A 68 8.29 -30.73 -0.35
CA PHE A 68 8.48 -31.47 0.90
C PHE A 68 9.98 -31.77 1.11
N PRO A 69 10.56 -31.48 2.30
CA PRO A 69 12.00 -31.59 2.50
C PRO A 69 12.52 -33.03 2.35
N ALA A 70 13.62 -33.21 1.61
CA ALA A 70 14.22 -34.52 1.33
C ALA A 70 14.59 -35.31 2.60
N ASP A 71 15.00 -34.63 3.68
CA ASP A 71 15.30 -35.26 4.97
C ASP A 71 14.05 -35.84 5.64
N ALA A 72 12.91 -35.15 5.53
CA ALA A 72 11.63 -35.64 6.03
C ALA A 72 11.08 -36.75 5.11
N GLU A 73 11.36 -36.68 3.81
CA GLU A 73 10.98 -37.69 2.83
C GLU A 73 11.74 -39.01 3.03
N ALA A 74 13.03 -38.93 3.37
CA ALA A 74 13.87 -40.10 3.67
C ALA A 74 13.40 -40.88 4.91
N ILE A 75 12.90 -40.18 5.94
CA ILE A 75 12.33 -40.83 7.15
C ILE A 75 11.01 -41.52 6.82
N LEU A 76 10.18 -40.90 5.98
CA LEU A 76 8.92 -41.46 5.54
C LEU A 76 9.12 -42.70 4.66
N GLN A 77 10.15 -42.69 3.81
CA GLN A 77 10.57 -43.85 3.02
C GLN A 77 11.26 -44.93 3.88
N GLY A 78 11.89 -44.55 5.00
CA GLY A 78 12.56 -45.47 5.92
C GLY A 78 11.62 -46.26 6.83
N GLU A 79 10.48 -45.71 7.24
CA GLU A 79 9.48 -46.43 8.07
C GLU A 79 8.56 -47.35 7.25
N ALA A 80 8.39 -47.10 5.96
CA ALA A 80 7.67 -48.01 5.04
C ALA A 80 8.42 -49.33 4.73
N ALA A 81 9.64 -49.52 5.27
CA ALA A 81 10.51 -50.66 4.98
C ALA A 81 10.53 -51.76 6.05
N ALA A 82 9.71 -51.67 7.12
CA ALA A 82 9.69 -52.63 8.23
C ALA A 82 8.57 -53.69 8.18
N ASP A 83 7.57 -53.55 7.31
CA ASP A 83 6.51 -54.56 7.10
C ASP A 83 6.26 -54.75 5.59
N GLU A 84 7.08 -55.58 4.96
CA GLU A 84 6.74 -56.54 3.88
C GLU A 84 8.02 -57.02 3.19
N SER A 85 8.32 -58.29 3.39
CA SER A 85 9.27 -59.06 2.59
C SER A 85 8.76 -59.20 1.15
N ILE A 86 9.40 -58.50 0.20
CA ILE A 86 9.93 -58.97 -1.12
C ILE A 86 10.33 -57.70 -1.92
N PRO A 87 11.54 -57.61 -2.51
CA PRO A 87 12.18 -56.33 -2.80
C PRO A 87 11.73 -55.70 -4.12
N LYS A 88 11.30 -54.43 -4.09
CA LYS A 88 11.21 -53.54 -5.26
C LYS A 88 11.72 -52.13 -4.91
N GLU A 89 12.94 -51.82 -5.38
CA GLU A 89 13.58 -50.50 -5.28
C GLU A 89 12.84 -49.42 -6.12
N PRO A 90 12.74 -48.16 -5.64
CA PRO A 90 12.34 -47.00 -6.42
C PRO A 90 13.38 -46.60 -7.48
N ARG A 91 12.90 -46.23 -8.68
CA ARG A 91 13.64 -46.20 -9.95
C ARG A 91 14.61 -45.02 -10.18
N GLU A 92 14.70 -44.01 -9.31
CA GLU A 92 15.49 -42.80 -9.65
C GLU A 92 16.92 -42.78 -9.08
N VAL A 93 17.24 -43.57 -8.05
CA VAL A 93 18.65 -43.81 -7.64
C VAL A 93 19.29 -44.92 -8.48
N ARG A 94 18.49 -45.70 -9.20
CA ARG A 94 18.95 -46.71 -10.17
C ARG A 94 19.44 -46.10 -11.48
N GLU A 95 19.03 -44.89 -11.83
CA GLU A 95 19.51 -44.23 -13.05
C GLU A 95 20.87 -43.55 -12.87
N GLN A 96 21.24 -43.13 -11.66
CA GLN A 96 22.59 -42.61 -11.37
C GLN A 96 23.56 -43.73 -10.97
N ARG A 97 23.13 -44.70 -10.14
CA ARG A 97 23.98 -45.86 -9.78
C ARG A 97 24.06 -46.92 -10.89
N GLY A 98 23.14 -46.87 -11.85
CA GLY A 98 23.16 -47.64 -13.10
C GLY A 98 23.93 -46.97 -14.24
N ARG A 99 24.34 -45.70 -14.09
CA ARG A 99 25.35 -45.07 -14.95
C ARG A 99 26.73 -45.53 -14.52
N GLU A 100 27.03 -45.53 -13.22
CA GLU A 100 28.37 -45.89 -12.70
C GLU A 100 28.67 -47.40 -12.66
N LYS A 101 27.67 -48.30 -12.61
CA LYS A 101 27.91 -49.77 -12.61
C LYS A 101 27.64 -50.50 -13.92
N ARG A 102 27.18 -49.79 -14.96
CA ARG A 102 27.02 -50.37 -16.31
C ARG A 102 28.18 -50.00 -17.24
N GLU A 103 29.10 -49.17 -16.77
CA GLU A 103 30.36 -48.81 -17.43
C GLU A 103 31.43 -49.92 -17.35
N GLU A 104 31.31 -50.90 -16.45
CA GLU A 104 32.42 -51.85 -16.25
C GLU A 104 32.42 -53.10 -17.15
N HIS A 105 31.37 -53.40 -17.92
CA HIS A 105 31.33 -54.63 -18.76
C HIS A 105 30.64 -54.47 -20.11
N LEU A 106 30.99 -53.43 -20.86
CA LEU A 106 30.87 -53.44 -22.32
C LEU A 106 32.27 -53.68 -22.90
N PRO A 107 32.54 -54.77 -23.65
CA PRO A 107 33.71 -54.78 -24.51
C PRO A 107 33.63 -53.55 -25.41
N SER A 108 34.70 -52.76 -25.43
CA SER A 108 34.90 -51.63 -26.32
C SER A 108 34.75 -52.12 -27.77
N LEU A 109 33.52 -52.05 -28.29
CA LEU A 109 33.22 -52.29 -29.71
C LEU A 109 33.66 -51.10 -30.57
N SER A 110 34.29 -50.07 -29.98
CA SER A 110 34.99 -49.02 -30.72
C SER A 110 36.15 -49.56 -31.56
N SER A 111 36.56 -50.82 -31.38
CA SER A 111 37.55 -51.50 -32.22
C SER A 111 36.96 -52.30 -33.39
N ILE A 112 35.63 -52.32 -33.58
CA ILE A 112 34.98 -52.99 -34.73
C ILE A 112 34.45 -51.98 -35.76
N ALA A 113 34.61 -50.67 -35.52
CA ALA A 113 34.32 -49.68 -36.53
C ALA A 113 35.35 -49.81 -37.67
N PRO A 114 34.93 -49.94 -38.94
CA PRO A 114 35.87 -49.84 -40.06
C PRO A 114 36.52 -48.46 -40.04
N ASP A 115 37.85 -48.42 -39.88
CA ASP A 115 38.68 -47.21 -39.76
C ASP A 115 38.42 -46.16 -40.87
N ASN A 116 37.89 -46.61 -42.01
CA ASN A 116 37.63 -45.78 -43.18
C ASN A 116 36.40 -44.84 -43.04
N VAL A 117 35.49 -45.08 -42.09
CA VAL A 117 34.29 -44.24 -41.89
C VAL A 117 34.55 -43.09 -40.92
N GLN A 118 35.47 -43.27 -39.97
CA GLN A 118 35.77 -42.30 -38.91
C GLN A 118 36.46 -41.03 -39.41
N GLN A 119 37.02 -41.06 -40.62
CA GLN A 119 37.76 -39.94 -41.21
C GLN A 119 36.87 -38.97 -42.01
N GLN A 120 35.68 -39.39 -42.44
CA GLN A 120 34.77 -38.58 -43.25
C GLN A 120 33.95 -37.55 -42.46
N PHE A 121 33.79 -37.71 -41.14
CA PHE A 121 32.92 -36.85 -40.30
C PHE A 121 33.68 -35.99 -39.28
N LYS A 122 34.97 -35.71 -39.50
CA LYS A 122 35.82 -34.92 -38.57
C LYS A 122 35.54 -33.41 -38.53
N GLY A 123 34.49 -32.90 -39.19
CA GLY A 123 34.21 -31.46 -39.25
C GLY A 123 32.74 -31.03 -39.35
N GLY A 124 31.78 -31.94 -39.15
CA GLY A 124 30.35 -31.57 -39.14
C GLY A 124 29.93 -30.99 -37.78
N SER A 125 28.94 -30.09 -37.76
CA SER A 125 28.35 -29.59 -36.52
C SER A 125 27.74 -30.76 -35.73
N SER A 126 27.83 -30.73 -34.39
CA SER A 126 27.24 -31.76 -33.52
C SER A 126 25.76 -32.00 -33.85
N GLU A 127 25.04 -30.92 -34.18
CA GLU A 127 23.61 -30.94 -34.50
C GLU A 127 23.31 -31.59 -35.86
N GLU A 128 24.20 -31.43 -36.86
CA GLU A 128 24.04 -32.05 -38.17
C GLU A 128 24.27 -33.57 -38.11
N ILE A 129 25.20 -33.99 -37.24
CA ILE A 129 25.49 -35.40 -36.99
C ILE A 129 24.31 -36.06 -36.26
N GLU A 130 23.75 -35.40 -35.25
CA GLU A 130 22.55 -35.87 -34.55
C GLU A 130 21.32 -35.90 -35.47
N ALA A 131 21.14 -34.90 -36.33
CA ALA A 131 20.10 -34.88 -37.34
C ALA A 131 20.26 -36.02 -38.36
N SER A 132 21.50 -36.33 -38.79
CA SER A 132 21.76 -37.46 -39.69
C SER A 132 21.48 -38.82 -39.05
N TYR A 133 21.65 -38.92 -37.72
CA TYR A 133 21.33 -40.10 -36.92
C TYR A 133 19.81 -40.29 -36.77
N LYS A 134 19.07 -39.20 -36.48
CA LYS A 134 17.60 -39.21 -36.48
C LYS A 134 17.02 -39.50 -37.87
N GLN A 135 17.64 -38.99 -38.94
CA GLN A 135 17.28 -39.31 -40.33
C GLN A 135 17.50 -40.79 -40.67
N LEU A 136 18.58 -41.40 -40.18
CA LEU A 136 18.80 -42.83 -40.36
C LEU A 136 17.70 -43.66 -39.66
N MET A 137 17.24 -43.24 -38.48
CA MET A 137 16.12 -43.93 -37.80
C MET A 137 14.81 -43.75 -38.57
N ALA A 138 14.58 -42.57 -39.16
CA ALA A 138 13.44 -42.33 -40.02
C ALA A 138 13.48 -43.17 -41.31
N ASP A 139 14.65 -43.28 -41.96
CA ASP A 139 14.85 -44.07 -43.19
C ASP A 139 14.64 -45.58 -42.95
N LYS A 140 14.84 -46.06 -41.71
CA LYS A 140 14.62 -47.47 -41.32
C LYS A 140 13.23 -47.73 -40.72
N GLU A 141 12.35 -46.73 -40.70
CA GLU A 141 10.97 -46.82 -40.18
C GLU A 141 10.92 -47.45 -38.78
N VAL A 142 11.79 -46.96 -37.88
CA VAL A 142 11.81 -47.40 -36.49
C VAL A 142 10.45 -47.07 -35.84
N ASP A 143 9.79 -48.09 -35.29
CA ASP A 143 8.48 -47.99 -34.66
C ASP A 143 8.59 -48.00 -33.11
N SER A 144 7.56 -47.57 -32.39
CA SER A 144 7.47 -47.55 -30.91
C SER A 144 7.78 -48.90 -30.25
N SER A 145 7.62 -49.99 -31.00
CA SER A 145 7.92 -51.37 -30.59
C SER A 145 9.41 -51.74 -30.61
N TRP A 146 10.29 -50.86 -31.08
CA TRP A 146 11.71 -51.17 -31.26
C TRP A 146 12.52 -51.04 -29.97
N THR A 147 13.35 -52.05 -29.69
CA THR A 147 14.35 -51.99 -28.63
C THR A 147 15.69 -51.50 -29.17
N VAL A 148 16.47 -50.76 -28.36
CA VAL A 148 17.83 -50.29 -28.70
C VAL A 148 18.69 -51.40 -29.31
N GLN A 149 18.62 -52.63 -28.80
CA GLN A 149 19.40 -53.77 -29.32
C GLN A 149 19.02 -54.19 -30.75
N LYS A 150 17.76 -54.03 -31.14
CA LYS A 150 17.27 -54.33 -32.49
C LYS A 150 17.76 -53.26 -33.47
N LEU A 151 17.63 -51.98 -33.07
CA LEU A 151 18.19 -50.85 -33.81
C LEU A 151 19.69 -51.01 -34.01
N MET A 152 20.43 -51.36 -32.94
CA MET A 152 21.87 -51.60 -33.03
C MET A 152 22.17 -52.64 -34.11
N LYS A 153 21.54 -53.82 -34.06
CA LYS A 153 21.80 -54.90 -35.02
C LYS A 153 21.57 -54.49 -36.47
N GLU A 154 20.53 -53.71 -36.74
CA GLU A 154 20.14 -53.31 -38.10
C GLU A 154 20.90 -52.09 -38.62
N CYS A 155 21.42 -51.24 -37.73
CA CYS A 155 22.10 -49.99 -38.09
C CYS A 155 23.64 -50.09 -38.03
N LEU A 156 24.22 -51.22 -37.62
CA LEU A 156 25.68 -51.41 -37.53
C LEU A 156 26.41 -51.27 -38.87
N GLU A 157 25.74 -51.62 -39.97
CA GLU A 157 26.29 -51.56 -41.33
C GLU A 157 26.35 -50.13 -41.88
N ASP A 158 25.54 -49.22 -41.34
CA ASP A 158 25.38 -47.88 -41.89
C ASP A 158 26.42 -46.89 -41.32
N PRO A 159 27.19 -46.19 -42.17
CA PRO A 159 28.21 -45.23 -41.75
C PRO A 159 27.68 -44.11 -40.82
N ARG A 160 26.41 -43.73 -40.97
CA ARG A 160 25.75 -42.67 -40.21
C ARG A 160 25.47 -43.07 -38.75
N TYR A 161 25.36 -44.36 -38.45
CA TYR A 161 25.19 -44.88 -37.08
C TYR A 161 26.44 -44.69 -36.22
N TRP A 162 27.62 -44.68 -36.86
CA TRP A 162 28.91 -44.47 -36.21
C TRP A 162 29.34 -43.00 -36.17
N ALA A 163 28.55 -42.11 -36.78
CA ALA A 163 28.82 -40.67 -36.77
C ALA A 163 28.68 -40.09 -35.34
N VAL A 164 27.73 -40.60 -34.54
CA VAL A 164 27.63 -40.32 -33.10
C VAL A 164 28.58 -41.25 -32.35
N ARG A 165 29.69 -40.70 -31.85
CA ARG A 165 30.77 -41.46 -31.22
C ARG A 165 30.38 -42.04 -29.86
N ASP A 166 29.59 -41.31 -29.08
CA ASP A 166 29.22 -41.71 -27.73
C ASP A 166 28.03 -42.68 -27.72
N ALA A 167 28.23 -43.85 -27.09
CA ALA A 167 27.20 -44.88 -26.99
C ALA A 167 26.01 -44.44 -26.12
N LEU A 168 26.25 -43.60 -25.10
CA LEU A 168 25.20 -43.02 -24.26
C LEU A 168 24.34 -42.03 -25.06
N ARG A 169 24.99 -41.13 -25.82
CA ARG A 169 24.28 -40.15 -26.66
C ARG A 169 23.44 -40.80 -27.75
N ARG A 170 23.91 -41.91 -28.35
CA ARG A 170 23.11 -42.71 -29.30
C ARG A 170 21.83 -43.26 -28.68
N ARG A 171 21.88 -43.71 -27.43
CA ARG A 171 20.71 -44.22 -26.71
C ARG A 171 19.74 -43.10 -26.35
N GLU A 172 20.25 -41.96 -25.87
CA GLU A 172 19.43 -40.77 -25.58
C GLU A 172 18.71 -40.27 -26.85
N LEU A 173 19.42 -40.16 -27.98
CA LEU A 173 18.82 -39.76 -29.26
C LEU A 173 17.77 -40.74 -29.78
N PHE A 174 17.91 -42.04 -29.49
CA PHE A 174 16.91 -43.05 -29.82
C PHE A 174 15.67 -42.94 -28.93
N GLU A 175 15.85 -42.74 -27.62
CA GLU A 175 14.74 -42.53 -26.69
C GLU A 175 14.00 -41.22 -27.03
N GLU A 176 14.73 -40.13 -27.34
CA GLU A 176 14.14 -38.89 -27.89
C GLU A 176 13.33 -39.17 -29.17
N PHE A 177 13.88 -39.93 -30.12
CA PHE A 177 13.21 -40.25 -31.38
C PHE A 177 11.93 -41.08 -31.19
N LEU A 178 11.93 -42.07 -30.27
CA LEU A 178 10.73 -42.81 -29.93
C LEU A 178 9.67 -41.90 -29.30
N THR A 179 10.05 -41.00 -28.39
CA THR A 179 9.11 -40.03 -27.82
C THR A 179 8.57 -39.06 -28.87
N GLU A 180 9.38 -38.66 -29.85
CA GLU A 180 8.96 -37.80 -30.97
C GLU A 180 7.92 -38.52 -31.86
N ILE A 181 8.11 -39.82 -32.14
CA ILE A 181 7.12 -40.63 -32.89
C ILE A 181 5.82 -40.79 -32.12
N GLU A 182 5.89 -41.19 -30.85
CA GLU A 182 4.70 -41.34 -30.00
C GLU A 182 3.92 -40.03 -29.89
N GLN A 183 4.62 -38.91 -29.72
CA GLN A 183 4.01 -37.58 -29.72
C GLN A 183 3.35 -37.25 -31.06
N LYS A 184 4.01 -37.58 -32.18
CA LYS A 184 3.46 -37.35 -33.51
C LYS A 184 2.21 -38.18 -33.78
N GLU A 185 2.20 -39.46 -33.40
CA GLU A 185 1.01 -40.31 -33.53
C GLU A 185 -0.15 -39.80 -32.66
N VAL A 186 0.15 -39.43 -31.42
CA VAL A 186 -0.85 -38.80 -30.53
C VAL A 186 -1.38 -37.51 -31.15
N GLN A 187 -0.51 -36.64 -31.68
CA GLN A 187 -0.92 -35.41 -32.37
C GLN A 187 -1.80 -35.70 -33.58
N GLU A 188 -1.43 -36.62 -34.47
CA GLU A 188 -2.23 -36.96 -35.64
C GLU A 188 -3.62 -37.52 -35.25
N THR A 189 -3.71 -38.31 -34.18
CA THR A 189 -5.01 -38.79 -33.68
C THR A 189 -5.85 -37.66 -33.10
N LEU A 190 -5.23 -36.71 -32.39
CA LEU A 190 -5.91 -35.51 -31.88
C LEU A 190 -6.37 -34.61 -33.02
N ASP A 191 -5.55 -34.39 -34.04
CA ASP A 191 -5.87 -33.57 -35.21
C ASP A 191 -7.03 -34.19 -35.99
N LYS A 192 -7.01 -35.50 -36.25
CA LYS A 192 -8.15 -36.21 -36.87
C LYS A 192 -9.44 -36.04 -36.06
N ARG A 193 -9.36 -36.08 -34.73
CA ARG A 193 -10.52 -35.86 -33.84
C ARG A 193 -10.98 -34.40 -33.88
N LEU A 194 -10.08 -33.44 -33.94
CA LEU A 194 -10.42 -32.02 -34.06
C LEU A 194 -11.03 -31.69 -35.42
N GLU A 195 -10.48 -32.21 -36.51
CA GLU A 195 -11.07 -32.10 -37.85
C GLU A 195 -12.48 -32.69 -37.89
N TYR A 196 -12.69 -33.85 -37.26
CA TYR A 196 -14.01 -34.44 -37.13
C TYR A 196 -14.97 -33.54 -36.35
N GLN A 197 -14.54 -33.02 -35.19
CA GLN A 197 -15.32 -32.08 -34.40
C GLN A 197 -15.71 -30.82 -35.20
N GLN A 198 -14.78 -30.29 -36.01
CA GLN A 198 -15.04 -29.14 -36.88
C GLN A 198 -16.06 -29.47 -37.96
N ARG A 199 -15.94 -30.61 -38.66
CA ARG A 199 -16.92 -31.02 -39.68
C ARG A 199 -18.33 -31.21 -39.11
N VAL A 200 -18.43 -31.74 -37.89
CA VAL A 200 -19.72 -31.86 -37.17
C VAL A 200 -20.25 -30.47 -36.77
N TYR A 201 -19.37 -29.56 -36.37
CA TYR A 201 -19.73 -28.17 -36.09
C TYR A 201 -20.27 -27.46 -37.34
N ASP A 202 -19.60 -27.61 -38.49
CA ASP A 202 -20.04 -27.00 -39.75
C ASP A 202 -21.40 -27.55 -40.20
N LEU A 203 -21.65 -28.83 -39.95
CA LEU A 203 -22.95 -29.47 -40.20
C LEU A 203 -24.05 -28.86 -39.31
N PHE A 204 -23.76 -28.60 -38.03
CA PHE A 204 -24.68 -27.89 -37.14
C PHE A 204 -24.97 -26.47 -37.63
N GLU A 205 -23.94 -25.73 -38.05
CA GLU A 205 -24.08 -24.38 -38.57
C GLU A 205 -24.94 -24.31 -39.84
N GLN A 206 -24.73 -25.22 -40.78
CA GLN A 206 -25.51 -25.29 -42.03
C GLN A 206 -26.97 -25.68 -41.79
N SER A 207 -27.23 -26.52 -40.80
CA SER A 207 -28.58 -26.99 -40.51
C SER A 207 -29.48 -25.91 -39.92
N ASN A 208 -28.94 -24.99 -39.10
CA ASN A 208 -29.65 -23.94 -38.35
C ASN A 208 -30.91 -24.42 -37.58
N LYS A 209 -31.01 -25.72 -37.29
CA LYS A 209 -32.13 -26.32 -36.52
C LYS A 209 -31.87 -26.30 -35.02
N ILE A 210 -30.61 -26.12 -34.64
CA ILE A 210 -30.14 -26.15 -33.26
C ILE A 210 -30.28 -24.76 -32.65
N GLY A 211 -31.11 -24.63 -31.61
CA GLY A 211 -31.26 -23.40 -30.84
C GLY A 211 -30.28 -23.29 -29.65
N PRO A 212 -30.21 -22.12 -28.97
CA PRO A 212 -29.36 -21.87 -27.80
C PRO A 212 -29.68 -22.73 -26.56
N TYR A 213 -30.86 -23.33 -26.53
CA TYR A 213 -31.33 -24.21 -25.45
C TYR A 213 -31.57 -25.66 -25.92
N SER A 214 -31.08 -26.00 -27.11
CA SER A 214 -31.15 -27.35 -27.66
C SER A 214 -30.43 -28.34 -26.73
N ARG A 215 -31.01 -29.53 -26.59
CA ARG A 215 -30.44 -30.61 -25.78
C ARG A 215 -29.93 -31.71 -26.70
N TRP A 216 -28.92 -32.43 -26.22
CA TRP A 216 -28.30 -33.55 -26.95
C TRP A 216 -29.33 -34.52 -27.55
N ILE A 217 -30.38 -34.87 -26.82
CA ILE A 217 -31.42 -35.81 -27.25
C ILE A 217 -32.15 -35.32 -28.51
N SER A 218 -32.54 -34.04 -28.54
CA SER A 218 -33.25 -33.45 -29.69
C SER A 218 -32.34 -33.37 -30.91
N VAL A 219 -31.06 -33.06 -30.71
CA VAL A 219 -30.05 -33.01 -31.77
C VAL A 219 -29.78 -34.41 -32.32
N GLU A 220 -29.65 -35.42 -31.46
CA GLU A 220 -29.41 -36.80 -31.88
C GLU A 220 -30.58 -37.39 -32.68
N GLU A 221 -31.81 -36.98 -32.41
CA GLU A 221 -32.98 -37.34 -33.22
C GLU A 221 -32.97 -36.66 -34.59
N GLU A 222 -32.56 -35.39 -34.66
CA GLU A 222 -32.53 -34.62 -35.89
C GLU A 222 -31.41 -35.02 -36.86
N PHE A 223 -30.27 -35.49 -36.35
CA PHE A 223 -29.09 -35.88 -37.14
C PHE A 223 -28.86 -37.39 -37.21
N ARG A 224 -29.89 -38.19 -36.86
CA ARG A 224 -29.82 -39.66 -36.88
C ARG A 224 -29.51 -40.22 -38.27
N ASP A 225 -30.00 -39.58 -39.32
CA ASP A 225 -29.88 -40.09 -40.68
C ASP A 225 -28.56 -39.68 -41.36
N ASP A 226 -27.78 -38.77 -40.77
CA ASP A 226 -26.57 -38.23 -41.38
C ASP A 226 -25.34 -39.16 -41.16
N PRO A 227 -24.66 -39.61 -42.24
CA PRO A 227 -23.51 -40.50 -42.13
C PRO A 227 -22.33 -39.87 -41.38
N LEU A 228 -22.08 -38.58 -41.59
CA LEU A 228 -21.00 -37.84 -40.93
C LEU A 228 -21.20 -37.73 -39.41
N PHE A 229 -22.46 -37.80 -38.96
CA PHE A 229 -22.78 -37.74 -37.54
C PHE A 229 -22.51 -39.07 -36.80
N HIS A 230 -22.29 -40.18 -37.50
CA HIS A 230 -22.08 -41.51 -36.88
C HIS A 230 -20.63 -42.02 -36.94
N THR A 231 -19.74 -41.35 -37.67
CA THR A 231 -18.37 -41.84 -37.88
C THR A 231 -17.43 -41.68 -36.70
N GLY A 232 -17.69 -40.75 -35.76
CA GLY A 232 -16.82 -40.47 -34.62
C GLY A 232 -17.42 -40.79 -33.25
N HIS A 233 -16.62 -40.58 -32.20
CA HIS A 233 -17.03 -40.85 -30.83
C HIS A 233 -18.19 -39.94 -30.37
N VAL A 234 -19.05 -40.47 -29.49
CA VAL A 234 -20.17 -39.72 -28.89
C VAL A 234 -19.68 -38.46 -28.17
N ASP A 235 -18.54 -38.54 -27.49
CA ASP A 235 -18.00 -37.44 -26.70
C ASP A 235 -17.53 -36.26 -27.57
N ASP A 236 -16.94 -36.56 -28.73
CA ASP A 236 -16.51 -35.54 -29.69
C ASP A 236 -17.71 -34.78 -30.27
N ARG A 237 -18.82 -35.49 -30.53
CA ARG A 237 -20.07 -34.91 -31.00
C ARG A 237 -20.75 -34.03 -29.94
N LYS A 238 -20.79 -34.51 -28.70
CA LYS A 238 -21.31 -33.73 -27.55
C LYS A 238 -20.48 -32.48 -27.32
N LEU A 239 -19.16 -32.57 -27.46
CA LEU A 239 -18.26 -31.42 -27.33
C LEU A 239 -18.49 -30.40 -28.45
N ALA A 240 -18.65 -30.86 -29.70
CA ALA A 240 -18.99 -29.99 -30.83
C ALA A 240 -20.34 -29.27 -30.62
N LEU A 241 -21.36 -29.98 -30.13
CA LEU A 241 -22.66 -29.38 -29.81
C LEU A 241 -22.54 -28.35 -28.69
N ALA A 242 -21.83 -28.68 -27.61
CA ALA A 242 -21.63 -27.76 -26.49
C ALA A 242 -20.90 -26.47 -26.93
N LYS A 243 -19.91 -26.59 -27.82
CA LYS A 243 -19.23 -25.44 -28.43
C LYS A 243 -20.20 -24.59 -29.25
N TYR A 244 -21.01 -25.20 -30.11
CA TYR A 244 -21.99 -24.48 -30.95
C TYR A 244 -23.08 -23.80 -30.12
N VAL A 245 -23.64 -24.47 -29.13
CA VAL A 245 -24.65 -23.90 -28.23
C VAL A 245 -24.09 -22.74 -27.41
N ARG A 246 -22.84 -22.82 -26.93
CA ARG A 246 -22.17 -21.69 -26.28
C ARG A 246 -22.02 -20.51 -27.23
N PHE A 247 -21.57 -20.77 -28.46
CA PHE A 247 -21.45 -19.73 -29.48
C PHE A 247 -22.78 -19.03 -29.77
N LEU A 248 -23.88 -19.79 -29.93
CA LEU A 248 -25.21 -19.21 -30.13
C LEU A 248 -25.66 -18.35 -28.93
N ASN A 249 -25.46 -18.85 -27.71
CA ASN A 249 -25.78 -18.09 -26.51
C ASN A 249 -24.95 -16.79 -26.40
N GLU A 250 -23.66 -16.84 -26.73
CA GLU A 250 -22.80 -15.65 -26.78
C GLU A 250 -23.27 -14.64 -27.82
N GLN A 251 -23.71 -15.10 -29.00
CA GLN A 251 -24.24 -14.22 -30.04
C GLN A 251 -25.54 -13.54 -29.61
N GLU A 252 -26.47 -14.26 -29.00
CA GLU A 252 -27.72 -13.67 -28.46
C GLU A 252 -27.43 -12.71 -27.30
N GLN A 253 -26.49 -13.05 -26.42
CA GLN A 253 -26.04 -12.17 -25.35
C GLN A 253 -25.39 -10.90 -25.90
N LYS A 254 -24.54 -11.00 -26.94
CA LYS A 254 -23.95 -9.83 -27.59
C LYS A 254 -25.02 -8.94 -28.21
N LYS A 255 -25.95 -9.50 -28.99
CA LYS A 255 -27.04 -8.72 -29.60
C LYS A 255 -27.91 -8.03 -28.55
N THR A 256 -28.30 -8.74 -27.50
CA THR A 256 -29.10 -8.14 -26.41
C THR A 256 -28.29 -7.12 -25.61
N ALA A 257 -26.99 -7.34 -25.41
CA ALA A 257 -26.11 -6.38 -24.75
C ALA A 257 -25.89 -5.12 -25.58
N GLU A 258 -25.73 -5.23 -26.90
CA GLU A 258 -25.62 -4.10 -27.83
C GLU A 258 -26.88 -3.25 -27.82
N ILE A 259 -28.06 -3.89 -27.91
CA ILE A 259 -29.35 -3.19 -27.83
C ILE A 259 -29.51 -2.50 -26.48
N LYS A 260 -29.17 -3.18 -25.37
CA LYS A 260 -29.20 -2.57 -24.04
C LYS A 260 -28.20 -1.42 -23.93
N ALA A 261 -26.99 -1.55 -24.45
CA ALA A 261 -25.99 -0.50 -24.42
C ALA A 261 -26.44 0.74 -25.20
N ALA A 262 -27.01 0.56 -26.40
CA ALA A 262 -27.61 1.63 -27.18
C ALA A 262 -28.76 2.32 -26.41
N GLY A 263 -29.66 1.53 -25.80
CA GLY A 263 -30.73 2.04 -24.95
C GLY A 263 -30.22 2.82 -23.73
N LYS A 264 -29.17 2.34 -23.07
CA LYS A 264 -28.52 3.01 -21.93
C LYS A 264 -27.86 4.33 -22.35
N GLN A 265 -27.18 4.38 -23.49
CA GLN A 265 -26.57 5.61 -24.01
C GLN A 265 -27.62 6.65 -24.38
N PHE A 266 -28.70 6.22 -25.03
CA PHE A 266 -29.78 7.13 -25.38
C PHE A 266 -30.47 7.68 -24.13
N LEU A 267 -30.78 6.82 -23.16
CA LEU A 267 -31.33 7.23 -21.89
C LEU A 267 -30.43 8.26 -21.18
N LYS A 268 -29.11 8.05 -21.18
CA LYS A 268 -28.13 9.01 -20.65
C LYS A 268 -28.20 10.36 -21.37
N SER A 269 -28.41 10.40 -22.68
CA SER A 269 -28.55 11.65 -23.43
C SER A 269 -29.86 12.40 -23.13
N VAL A 270 -30.93 11.66 -22.84
CA VAL A 270 -32.26 12.22 -22.51
C VAL A 270 -32.35 12.66 -21.06
N LEU A 271 -31.59 12.01 -20.17
CA LEU A 271 -31.51 12.30 -18.74
C LEU A 271 -30.69 13.57 -18.48
N GLN A 272 -31.36 14.72 -18.49
CA GLN A 272 -30.84 15.95 -17.92
C GLN A 272 -31.20 16.00 -16.43
N ILE A 273 -30.31 15.45 -15.60
CA ILE A 273 -30.53 15.32 -14.15
C ILE A 273 -29.82 16.46 -13.42
N ASP A 274 -30.60 17.28 -12.70
CA ASP A 274 -30.08 18.26 -11.74
C ASP A 274 -29.78 17.55 -10.42
N ILE A 275 -28.51 17.32 -10.09
CA ILE A 275 -28.07 16.58 -8.88
C ILE A 275 -28.66 17.16 -7.59
N VAL A 276 -28.78 18.48 -7.52
CA VAL A 276 -29.16 19.18 -6.28
C VAL A 276 -30.65 19.02 -5.96
N LYS A 277 -31.48 18.71 -6.95
CA LYS A 277 -32.95 18.75 -6.80
C LYS A 277 -33.65 17.45 -7.16
N SER A 278 -33.06 16.60 -7.98
CA SER A 278 -33.73 15.42 -8.49
C SER A 278 -33.46 14.20 -7.62
N THR A 279 -34.54 13.55 -7.17
CA THR A 279 -34.46 12.23 -6.54
C THR A 279 -34.67 11.14 -7.60
N TRP A 280 -34.30 9.90 -7.26
CA TRP A 280 -34.58 8.73 -8.12
C TRP A 280 -36.06 8.62 -8.51
N ASN A 281 -36.98 9.00 -7.64
CA ASN A 281 -38.41 8.94 -7.94
C ASN A 281 -38.84 10.00 -8.96
N ASP A 282 -38.21 11.16 -8.94
CA ASP A 282 -38.50 12.23 -9.90
C ASP A 282 -37.91 11.88 -11.26
N THR A 283 -36.67 11.38 -11.29
CA THR A 283 -36.05 10.91 -12.54
C THR A 283 -36.77 9.69 -13.10
N LEU A 284 -37.23 8.77 -12.25
CA LEU A 284 -38.02 7.63 -12.69
C LEU A 284 -39.43 8.03 -13.18
N ARG A 285 -40.04 9.09 -12.64
CA ARG A 285 -41.28 9.66 -13.18
C ARG A 285 -41.05 10.31 -14.54
N ASP A 286 -39.98 11.08 -14.68
CA ASP A 286 -39.59 11.73 -15.94
C ASP A 286 -39.19 10.71 -17.00
N ILE A 287 -38.51 9.64 -16.60
CA ILE A 287 -38.21 8.51 -17.45
C ILE A 287 -39.51 7.79 -17.79
N LYS A 288 -40.42 7.50 -16.85
CA LYS A 288 -41.64 6.77 -17.18
C LYS A 288 -42.55 7.53 -18.14
N SER A 289 -42.74 8.82 -17.91
CA SER A 289 -43.54 9.67 -18.80
C SER A 289 -42.94 9.72 -20.21
N ARG A 290 -41.63 9.92 -20.31
CA ARG A 290 -40.93 9.95 -21.61
C ARG A 290 -40.78 8.55 -22.22
N SER A 291 -40.57 7.51 -21.42
CA SER A 291 -40.34 6.12 -21.87
C SER A 291 -41.58 5.49 -22.47
N ALA A 292 -42.79 5.93 -22.11
CA ALA A 292 -44.00 5.46 -22.77
C ALA A 292 -44.05 5.94 -24.23
N GLU A 293 -43.61 7.17 -24.49
CA GLU A 293 -43.46 7.76 -25.83
C GLU A 293 -42.25 7.15 -26.56
N LEU A 294 -41.14 6.97 -25.84
CA LEU A 294 -39.88 6.42 -26.36
C LEU A 294 -39.93 4.93 -26.70
N ALA A 295 -40.67 4.14 -25.90
CA ALA A 295 -40.89 2.71 -26.14
C ALA A 295 -41.93 2.45 -27.24
N ALA A 296 -42.67 3.47 -27.66
CA ALA A 296 -43.46 3.42 -28.89
C ALA A 296 -42.59 3.64 -30.13
N GLU A 297 -41.57 4.49 -30.04
CA GLU A 297 -40.65 4.79 -31.15
C GLU A 297 -39.54 3.75 -31.32
N ARG A 298 -39.00 3.16 -30.24
CA ARG A 298 -37.94 2.14 -30.31
C ARG A 298 -38.19 0.90 -29.44
N PRO A 299 -38.09 -0.32 -29.99
CA PRO A 299 -38.24 -1.57 -29.22
C PRO A 299 -37.07 -1.79 -28.24
N GLU A 300 -35.94 -1.12 -28.46
CA GLU A 300 -34.71 -1.18 -27.66
C GLU A 300 -34.96 -0.76 -26.19
N MET A 301 -35.89 0.17 -25.96
CA MET A 301 -36.28 0.65 -24.62
C MET A 301 -37.14 -0.37 -23.85
N ARG A 302 -37.80 -1.31 -24.54
CA ARG A 302 -38.64 -2.34 -23.90
C ARG A 302 -37.81 -3.44 -23.26
N LEU A 303 -36.58 -3.65 -23.74
CA LEU A 303 -35.64 -4.63 -23.21
C LEU A 303 -34.86 -4.12 -21.99
N LEU A 304 -34.98 -2.83 -21.67
CA LEU A 304 -34.30 -2.24 -20.51
C LEU A 304 -35.08 -2.56 -19.24
N ASN A 305 -34.45 -3.34 -18.34
CA ASN A 305 -35.06 -3.66 -17.07
C ASN A 305 -34.98 -2.47 -16.10
N LYS A 306 -35.77 -2.48 -15.02
CA LYS A 306 -35.70 -1.48 -13.94
C LYS A 306 -34.31 -1.41 -13.31
N MET A 307 -33.60 -2.54 -13.23
CA MET A 307 -32.20 -2.58 -12.76
C MET A 307 -31.26 -1.86 -13.72
N ASP A 308 -31.43 -2.07 -15.03
CA ASP A 308 -30.63 -1.40 -16.04
C ASP A 308 -30.87 0.12 -16.04
N LEU A 309 -32.09 0.56 -15.69
CA LEU A 309 -32.45 1.96 -15.51
C LEU A 309 -31.73 2.59 -14.31
N LEU A 310 -31.68 1.86 -13.20
CA LEU A 310 -31.00 2.29 -11.98
C LEU A 310 -29.49 2.38 -12.21
N ASP A 311 -28.91 1.41 -12.92
CA ASP A 311 -27.48 1.42 -13.28
C ASP A 311 -27.10 2.63 -14.15
N VAL A 312 -27.97 3.03 -15.07
CA VAL A 312 -27.74 4.25 -15.86
C VAL A 312 -27.82 5.47 -14.97
N TYR A 313 -28.87 5.56 -14.15
CA TYR A 313 -29.04 6.69 -13.24
C TYR A 313 -27.86 6.85 -12.26
N SER A 314 -27.44 5.76 -11.59
CA SER A 314 -26.33 5.82 -10.64
C SER A 314 -25.04 6.29 -11.31
N LYS A 315 -24.69 5.72 -12.48
CA LYS A 315 -23.51 6.13 -13.24
C LYS A 315 -23.60 7.58 -13.71
N THR A 316 -24.78 8.01 -14.19
CA THR A 316 -24.96 9.41 -14.60
C THR A 316 -24.84 10.39 -13.44
N ILE A 317 -25.27 10.01 -12.23
CA ILE A 317 -25.08 10.83 -11.04
C ILE A 317 -23.62 10.87 -10.62
N GLU A 318 -22.94 9.73 -10.56
CA GLU A 318 -21.51 9.67 -10.23
C GLU A 318 -20.68 10.56 -11.16
N GLU A 319 -20.94 10.49 -12.47
CA GLU A 319 -20.27 11.36 -13.45
C GLU A 319 -20.59 12.84 -13.23
N LYS A 320 -21.85 13.19 -13.01
CA LYS A 320 -22.26 14.57 -12.79
C LYS A 320 -21.73 15.11 -11.45
N GLU A 321 -21.62 14.28 -10.42
CA GLU A 321 -21.06 14.63 -9.12
C GLU A 321 -19.56 14.91 -9.26
N ALA A 322 -18.86 14.05 -10.00
CA ALA A 322 -17.46 14.29 -10.34
C ALA A 322 -17.27 15.61 -11.10
N GLU A 323 -18.10 15.91 -12.10
CA GLU A 323 -18.08 17.20 -12.80
C GLU A 323 -18.32 18.39 -11.85
N LEU A 324 -19.25 18.28 -10.90
CA LEU A 324 -19.51 19.34 -9.91
C LEU A 324 -18.35 19.53 -8.93
N VAL A 325 -17.76 18.43 -8.45
CA VAL A 325 -16.58 18.48 -7.57
C VAL A 325 -15.42 19.13 -8.30
N GLU A 326 -15.17 18.76 -9.56
CA GLU A 326 -14.14 19.39 -10.38
C GLU A 326 -14.41 20.90 -10.56
N GLN A 327 -15.65 21.30 -10.83
CA GLN A 327 -16.02 22.73 -10.91
C GLN A 327 -15.80 23.47 -9.59
N ILE A 328 -16.08 22.85 -8.45
CA ILE A 328 -15.84 23.42 -7.12
C ILE A 328 -14.33 23.57 -6.88
N GLU A 329 -13.54 22.55 -7.20
CA GLU A 329 -12.09 22.58 -7.08
C GLU A 329 -11.47 23.64 -7.98
N GLN A 330 -11.90 23.75 -9.24
CA GLN A 330 -11.46 24.79 -10.16
C GLN A 330 -11.79 26.19 -9.63
N LYS A 331 -13.02 26.42 -9.15
CA LYS A 331 -13.42 27.71 -8.54
C LYS A 331 -12.61 28.01 -7.28
N SER A 332 -12.39 27.01 -6.44
CA SER A 332 -11.58 27.11 -5.22
C SER A 332 -10.12 27.43 -5.53
N ALA A 333 -9.53 26.78 -6.53
CA ALA A 333 -8.16 27.01 -6.96
C ALA A 333 -7.97 28.41 -7.54
N VAL A 334 -8.92 28.90 -8.35
CA VAL A 334 -8.92 30.28 -8.86
C VAL A 334 -9.02 31.28 -7.71
N ALA A 335 -9.94 31.05 -6.75
CA ALA A 335 -10.07 31.90 -5.58
C ALA A 335 -8.79 31.90 -4.71
N ALA A 336 -8.16 30.74 -4.52
CA ALA A 336 -6.90 30.61 -3.79
C ALA A 336 -5.73 31.32 -4.50
N ARG A 337 -5.69 31.28 -5.84
CA ARG A 337 -4.70 32.01 -6.64
C ARG A 337 -4.89 33.52 -6.49
N GLN A 338 -6.11 34.02 -6.61
CA GLN A 338 -6.42 35.43 -6.38
C GLN A 338 -6.05 35.85 -4.95
N ALA A 339 -6.37 35.03 -3.95
CA ALA A 339 -6.00 35.25 -2.57
C ALA A 339 -4.48 35.33 -2.35
N ARG A 340 -3.69 34.48 -3.01
CA ARG A 340 -2.22 34.55 -2.94
C ARG A 340 -1.69 35.85 -3.55
N ILE A 341 -2.22 36.25 -4.70
CA ILE A 341 -1.80 37.49 -5.38
C ILE A 341 -2.14 38.72 -4.52
N ALA A 342 -3.37 38.79 -3.99
CA ALA A 342 -3.80 39.87 -3.12
C ALA A 342 -2.93 39.97 -1.86
N ARG A 343 -2.61 38.83 -1.21
CA ARG A 343 -1.69 38.80 -0.06
C ARG A 343 -0.30 39.32 -0.42
N GLN A 344 0.28 38.89 -1.54
CA GLN A 344 1.60 39.36 -1.97
C GLN A 344 1.61 40.86 -2.28
N GLN A 345 0.54 41.38 -2.88
CA GLN A 345 0.38 42.82 -3.12
C GLN A 345 0.26 43.62 -1.83
N PHE A 346 -0.45 43.08 -0.83
CA PHE A 346 -0.56 43.71 0.48
C PHE A 346 0.75 43.68 1.27
N VAL A 347 1.49 42.56 1.24
CA VAL A 347 2.83 42.49 1.86
C VAL A 347 3.79 43.49 1.22
N LYS A 348 3.75 43.67 -0.11
CA LYS A 348 4.53 44.72 -0.79
C LYS A 348 4.14 46.12 -0.33
N LEU A 349 2.84 46.37 -0.15
CA LEU A 349 2.38 47.64 0.41
C LEU A 349 2.91 47.82 1.83
N LEU A 350 2.85 46.79 2.68
CA LEU A 350 3.40 46.87 4.04
C LEU A 350 4.90 47.15 4.03
N SER A 351 5.71 46.52 3.15
CA SER A 351 7.13 46.85 3.03
C SER A 351 7.36 48.29 2.58
N GLU A 352 6.57 48.83 1.64
CA GLU A 352 6.65 50.24 1.27
C GLU A 352 6.33 51.18 2.46
N GLN A 353 5.44 50.76 3.36
CA GLN A 353 5.11 51.52 4.58
C GLN A 353 6.18 51.38 5.68
N VAL A 354 6.89 50.24 5.74
CA VAL A 354 8.11 50.08 6.56
C VAL A 354 9.20 51.04 6.06
N ASP A 355 9.45 51.09 4.76
CA ASP A 355 10.47 51.98 4.16
C ASP A 355 10.15 53.46 4.43
N LYS A 356 8.87 53.84 4.31
CA LYS A 356 8.39 55.19 4.68
C LYS A 356 8.49 55.47 6.18
N GLY A 357 8.56 54.43 7.01
CA GLY A 357 8.66 54.49 8.48
C GLY A 357 7.35 54.73 9.20
N HIS A 358 6.23 54.43 8.54
CA HIS A 358 4.91 54.41 9.18
C HIS A 358 4.70 53.13 10.01
N ILE A 359 5.54 52.11 9.82
CA ILE A 359 5.56 50.89 10.60
C ILE A 359 6.83 50.86 11.45
N VAL A 360 6.64 50.80 12.77
CA VAL A 360 7.68 50.59 13.79
C VAL A 360 7.24 49.39 14.63
N TYR A 361 8.15 48.69 15.32
CA TYR A 361 7.78 47.53 16.16
C TYR A 361 6.74 47.86 17.27
N THR A 362 6.51 49.14 17.57
CA THR A 362 5.53 49.64 18.53
C THR A 362 4.22 50.13 17.90
N THR A 363 4.09 50.16 16.57
CA THR A 363 2.89 50.72 15.92
C THR A 363 1.68 49.83 16.14
N LYS A 364 0.52 50.48 16.30
CA LYS A 364 -0.75 49.77 16.43
C LYS A 364 -1.42 49.67 15.06
N TRP A 365 -2.15 48.57 14.86
CA TRP A 365 -2.91 48.36 13.63
C TRP A 365 -3.84 49.53 13.28
N LYS A 366 -4.49 50.15 14.27
CA LYS A 366 -5.40 51.29 14.07
C LYS A 366 -4.70 52.49 13.43
N GLU A 367 -3.49 52.80 13.87
CA GLU A 367 -2.69 53.90 13.34
C GLU A 367 -2.30 53.64 11.88
N LEU A 368 -1.99 52.38 11.55
CA LEU A 368 -1.64 51.97 10.18
C LEU A 368 -2.86 51.99 9.24
N VAL A 369 -4.03 51.55 9.70
CA VAL A 369 -5.26 51.49 8.89
C VAL A 369 -5.67 52.87 8.38
N ASP A 370 -5.44 53.93 9.16
CA ASP A 370 -5.75 55.30 8.75
C ASP A 370 -4.97 55.74 7.49
N TYR A 371 -3.77 55.16 7.27
CA TYR A 371 -2.93 55.42 6.10
C TYR A 371 -3.19 54.48 4.92
N ILE A 372 -3.78 53.30 5.16
CA ILE A 372 -3.89 52.22 4.15
C ILE A 372 -5.32 52.02 3.64
N LYS A 373 -6.34 52.55 4.35
CA LYS A 373 -7.77 52.33 4.05
C LYS A 373 -8.18 52.64 2.60
N ASP A 374 -7.55 53.63 1.97
CA ASP A 374 -7.90 54.10 0.63
C ASP A 374 -7.18 53.33 -0.50
N ASP A 375 -6.24 52.44 -0.16
CA ASP A 375 -5.47 51.69 -1.16
C ASP A 375 -6.26 50.49 -1.70
N VAL A 376 -6.32 50.39 -3.03
CA VAL A 376 -6.93 49.29 -3.78
C VAL A 376 -6.34 47.94 -3.37
N ARG A 377 -5.05 47.87 -3.04
CA ARG A 377 -4.38 46.63 -2.60
C ARG A 377 -4.93 46.10 -1.28
N PHE A 378 -5.30 47.00 -0.36
CA PHE A 378 -5.92 46.64 0.92
C PHE A 378 -7.40 46.26 0.75
N GLN A 379 -8.14 47.02 -0.07
CA GLN A 379 -9.54 46.70 -0.38
C GLN A 379 -9.69 45.34 -1.07
N ASN A 380 -8.78 44.98 -1.98
CA ASN A 380 -8.77 43.69 -2.65
C ASN A 380 -8.53 42.50 -1.71
N LEU A 381 -7.85 42.72 -0.58
CA LEU A 381 -7.65 41.71 0.46
C LEU A 381 -8.88 41.62 1.38
N CYS A 382 -9.54 42.75 1.64
CA CYS A 382 -10.76 42.89 2.44
C CYS A 382 -11.97 42.31 1.69
N GLY A 383 -12.20 41.00 1.83
CA GLY A 383 -13.35 40.32 1.25
C GLY A 383 -13.13 38.83 0.98
N ILE A 384 -11.88 38.37 1.04
CA ILE A 384 -11.51 36.99 0.80
C ILE A 384 -11.66 36.19 2.11
N ARG A 385 -12.64 35.28 2.17
CA ARG A 385 -12.98 34.49 3.37
C ARG A 385 -11.98 33.38 3.72
N HIS A 386 -11.01 33.10 2.84
CA HIS A 386 -10.07 31.98 2.96
C HIS A 386 -8.58 32.39 2.90
N SER A 387 -8.28 33.68 3.11
CA SER A 387 -6.90 34.16 3.21
C SER A 387 -6.55 34.58 4.63
N SER A 388 -5.25 34.59 4.95
CA SER A 388 -4.70 35.32 6.09
C SER A 388 -5.32 36.71 6.16
N THR A 389 -5.79 37.12 7.33
CA THR A 389 -6.41 38.43 7.46
C THR A 389 -5.35 39.53 7.26
N PRO A 390 -5.74 40.74 6.83
CA PRO A 390 -4.80 41.86 6.76
C PRO A 390 -4.08 42.11 8.09
N LEU A 391 -4.74 41.82 9.21
CA LEU A 391 -4.17 41.91 10.55
C LEU A 391 -3.07 40.87 10.79
N ASP A 392 -3.26 39.62 10.36
CA ASP A 392 -2.26 38.56 10.51
C ASP A 392 -0.97 38.91 9.76
N LEU A 393 -1.11 39.38 8.51
CA LEU A 393 0.04 39.81 7.69
C LEU A 393 0.77 41.02 8.28
N PHE A 394 0.07 41.89 8.99
CA PHE A 394 0.68 42.99 9.72
C PHE A 394 1.48 42.52 10.93
N TRP A 395 0.95 41.58 11.70
CA TRP A 395 1.69 41.00 12.82
C TRP A 395 2.95 40.27 12.35
N ASP A 396 2.91 39.57 11.21
CA ASP A 396 4.09 38.96 10.60
C ASP A 396 5.18 40.01 10.31
N VAL A 397 4.81 41.15 9.74
CA VAL A 397 5.75 42.25 9.44
C VAL A 397 6.29 42.89 10.72
N ILE A 398 5.44 43.14 11.73
CA ILE A 398 5.89 43.65 13.04
C ILE A 398 6.85 42.67 13.70
N GLU A 399 6.60 41.36 13.62
CA GLU A 399 7.47 40.37 14.22
C GLU A 399 8.85 40.35 13.55
N VAL A 400 8.92 40.51 12.22
CA VAL A 400 10.17 40.65 11.47
C VAL A 400 10.93 41.90 11.92
N GLU A 401 10.26 43.06 12.03
CA GLU A 401 10.88 44.30 12.50
C GLU A 401 11.32 44.21 13.97
N ASN A 402 10.54 43.57 14.84
CA ASN A 402 10.90 43.33 16.23
C ASN A 402 12.12 42.41 16.35
N ARG A 403 12.18 41.33 15.56
CA ARG A 403 13.37 40.46 15.49
C ARG A 403 14.59 41.23 15.01
N ARG A 404 14.44 42.11 14.02
CA ARG A 404 15.52 42.99 13.56
C ARG A 404 16.03 43.89 14.68
N VAL A 405 15.13 44.59 15.38
CA VAL A 405 15.49 45.47 16.52
C VAL A 405 16.13 44.68 17.66
N ARG A 406 15.64 43.48 17.99
CA ARG A 406 16.26 42.61 19.01
C ARG A 406 17.67 42.19 18.64
N ASN A 407 17.91 41.80 17.39
CA ASN A 407 19.24 41.42 16.92
C ASN A 407 20.20 42.62 16.99
N LEU A 408 19.75 43.80 16.53
CA LEU A 408 20.52 45.04 16.61
C LEU A 408 20.79 45.44 18.07
N ARG A 409 19.82 45.25 18.96
CA ARG A 409 19.98 45.44 20.40
C ARG A 409 21.04 44.51 20.98
N THR A 410 21.03 43.22 20.66
CA THR A 410 22.04 42.27 21.17
C THR A 410 23.45 42.66 20.71
N ILE A 411 23.59 43.10 19.45
CA ILE A 411 24.86 43.60 18.91
C ILE A 411 25.31 44.86 19.67
N ALA A 412 24.42 45.84 19.84
CA ALA A 412 24.71 47.07 20.57
C ALA A 412 25.05 46.82 22.05
N GLN A 413 24.34 45.91 22.71
CA GLN A 413 24.61 45.51 24.10
C GLN A 413 25.97 44.82 24.24
N GLY A 414 26.35 43.95 23.29
CA GLY A 414 27.67 43.34 23.23
C GLY A 414 28.78 44.38 23.15
N TYR A 415 28.60 45.41 22.31
CA TYR A 415 29.55 46.50 22.16
C TYR A 415 29.65 47.42 23.40
N LEU A 416 28.51 47.77 24.00
CA LEU A 416 28.47 48.53 25.25
C LEU A 416 29.20 47.81 26.39
N THR A 417 29.07 46.48 26.43
CA THR A 417 29.76 45.64 27.41
C THR A 417 31.27 45.60 27.15
N SER A 418 31.71 45.57 25.88
CA SER A 418 33.15 45.61 25.56
C SER A 418 33.80 46.97 25.85
N GLU A 419 33.05 48.07 25.71
CA GLU A 419 33.50 49.43 26.01
C GLU A 419 33.36 49.81 27.49
N GLY A 420 32.71 48.97 28.31
CA GLY A 420 32.49 49.22 29.75
C GLY A 420 31.60 50.43 30.05
N LYS A 421 30.78 50.88 29.10
CA LYS A 421 29.91 52.06 29.23
C LYS A 421 28.48 51.65 29.58
N ASN A 422 27.90 52.30 30.59
CA ASN A 422 26.51 52.08 30.98
C ASN A 422 25.57 52.97 30.16
N ILE A 423 24.46 52.40 29.72
CA ILE A 423 23.44 53.00 28.86
C ILE A 423 22.78 54.20 29.55
N ASP A 424 22.64 54.16 30.88
CA ASP A 424 22.06 55.25 31.67
C ASP A 424 22.85 56.56 31.62
N SER A 425 24.14 56.49 31.26
CA SER A 425 25.04 57.64 31.21
C SER A 425 25.17 58.27 29.83
N LEU A 426 24.56 57.67 28.80
CA LEU A 426 24.75 58.03 27.40
C LEU A 426 23.52 58.73 26.83
N THR A 427 23.73 59.87 26.18
CA THR A 427 22.65 60.54 25.42
C THR A 427 22.44 59.85 24.06
N LEU A 428 21.26 60.08 23.45
CA LEU A 428 20.88 59.50 22.16
C LEU A 428 21.92 59.80 21.06
N ASP A 429 22.46 61.02 21.05
CA ASP A 429 23.41 61.49 20.04
C ASP A 429 24.80 60.90 20.27
N GLU A 430 25.25 60.81 21.52
CA GLU A 430 26.50 60.14 21.88
C GLU A 430 26.45 58.63 21.60
N PHE A 431 25.32 57.99 21.85
CA PHE A 431 25.07 56.60 21.48
C PHE A 431 25.11 56.38 19.97
N GLY A 432 24.52 57.31 19.20
CA GLY A 432 24.60 57.31 17.73
C GLY A 432 26.03 57.44 17.21
N HIS A 433 26.84 58.33 17.80
CA HIS A 433 28.24 58.50 17.44
C HIS A 433 29.12 57.29 17.82
N LEU A 434 28.90 56.69 19.00
CA LEU A 434 29.64 55.50 19.45
C LEU A 434 29.39 54.27 18.57
N ILE A 435 28.15 54.12 18.08
CA ILE A 435 27.79 53.04 17.16
C ILE A 435 28.32 53.31 15.76
N ALA A 436 28.24 54.56 15.28
CA ALA A 436 28.77 54.93 13.96
C ALA A 436 30.30 54.79 13.88
N ALA A 437 31.02 54.96 14.99
CA ALA A 437 32.46 54.75 15.08
C ALA A 437 32.87 53.26 15.02
N CYS A 438 31.94 52.33 15.23
CA CYS A 438 32.19 50.88 15.31
C CYS A 438 31.86 50.16 13.98
N SER A 439 32.14 50.80 12.84
CA SER A 439 31.65 50.48 11.49
C SER A 439 31.89 49.06 10.95
N ASP A 440 32.58 48.18 11.66
CA ASP A 440 32.89 46.82 11.22
C ASP A 440 31.72 45.81 11.44
N TYR A 441 30.74 46.13 12.30
CA TYR A 441 29.63 45.22 12.64
C TYR A 441 28.22 45.77 12.33
N THR A 442 28.11 46.98 11.78
CA THR A 442 26.88 47.80 11.86
C THR A 442 26.38 48.37 10.53
N THR A 443 26.58 47.68 9.40
CA THR A 443 25.98 48.07 8.10
C THR A 443 24.44 48.14 8.13
N ASN A 444 23.80 47.52 9.13
CA ASN A 444 22.34 47.55 9.32
C ASN A 444 21.82 48.67 10.25
N LEU A 445 22.71 49.46 10.87
CA LEU A 445 22.36 50.58 11.77
C LEU A 445 22.41 51.96 11.08
N GLU A 446 22.55 51.99 9.75
CA GLU A 446 22.68 53.23 8.98
C GLU A 446 21.41 54.12 9.04
N HIS A 447 20.22 53.54 9.29
CA HIS A 447 19.01 54.35 9.41
C HIS A 447 18.86 54.92 10.83
N PRO A 448 18.76 56.26 10.99
CA PRO A 448 18.61 56.94 12.29
C PRO A 448 17.44 56.42 13.15
N ARG A 449 16.41 55.86 12.49
CA ARG A 449 15.24 55.27 13.13
C ARG A 449 15.59 54.03 13.97
N TYR A 450 16.44 53.14 13.47
CA TYR A 450 16.81 51.93 14.22
C TYR A 450 17.69 52.28 15.42
N THR A 451 18.55 53.29 15.31
CA THR A 451 19.38 53.79 16.42
C THR A 451 18.50 54.30 17.57
N GLN A 452 17.47 55.09 17.27
CA GLN A 452 16.51 55.57 18.26
C GLN A 452 15.70 54.43 18.89
N GLN A 453 15.27 53.48 18.07
CA GLN A 453 14.50 52.31 18.52
C GLN A 453 15.29 51.39 19.43
N VAL A 454 16.55 51.11 19.09
CA VAL A 454 17.46 50.27 19.88
C VAL A 454 17.84 50.97 21.19
N TYR A 455 18.06 52.29 21.17
CA TYR A 455 18.31 53.09 22.38
C TYR A 455 17.14 53.00 23.36
N ASN A 456 15.91 53.22 22.87
CA ASN A 456 14.71 53.10 23.70
C ASN A 456 14.52 51.65 24.21
N ALA A 457 14.74 50.65 23.35
CA ALA A 457 14.62 49.23 23.73
C ALA A 457 15.70 48.75 24.72
N LEU A 458 16.86 49.42 24.77
CA LEU A 458 17.92 49.18 25.75
C LEU A 458 17.59 49.84 27.09
N LYS A 459 17.02 51.05 27.08
CA LYS A 459 16.55 51.74 28.27
C LYS A 459 15.34 51.07 28.94
N ASP A 460 14.48 50.45 28.13
CA ASP A 460 13.32 49.67 28.61
C ASP A 460 13.69 48.25 29.08
N SER A 461 14.96 47.85 29.00
CA SER A 461 15.40 46.46 29.30
C SER A 461 15.30 46.06 30.76
N ASP A 462 15.48 46.99 31.70
CA ASP A 462 15.22 46.76 33.13
C ASP A 462 13.72 46.57 33.39
N PHE A 463 12.85 47.17 32.57
CA PHE A 463 11.41 47.13 32.77
C PHE A 463 10.76 45.81 32.30
N GLU A 464 11.23 45.23 31.18
CA GLU A 464 10.65 43.98 30.65
C GLU A 464 11.09 42.73 31.43
N ILE A 465 12.37 42.63 31.79
CA ILE A 465 12.90 41.47 32.54
C ILE A 465 12.23 41.38 33.92
N ASP A 466 12.07 42.52 34.60
CA ASP A 466 11.35 42.60 35.89
C ASP A 466 9.85 42.30 35.74
N ARG A 467 9.22 42.72 34.64
CA ARG A 467 7.81 42.40 34.36
C ARG A 467 7.58 40.91 34.11
N PHE A 468 8.44 40.24 33.35
CA PHE A 468 8.29 38.80 33.11
C PHE A 468 8.65 37.95 34.34
N ALA A 469 9.62 38.38 35.15
CA ALA A 469 9.95 37.71 36.41
C ALA A 469 8.82 37.87 37.44
N SER A 470 8.25 39.08 37.56
CA SER A 470 7.11 39.36 38.44
C SER A 470 5.83 38.64 37.98
N ASP A 471 5.56 38.57 36.66
CA ASP A 471 4.39 37.86 36.13
C ASP A 471 4.52 36.33 36.33
N ARG A 472 5.71 35.75 36.14
CA ARG A 472 5.95 34.32 36.46
C ARG A 472 5.77 34.03 37.95
N LYS A 473 6.28 34.91 38.83
CA LYS A 473 6.11 34.78 40.28
C LYS A 473 4.63 34.89 40.68
N LEU A 474 3.90 35.80 40.05
CA LEU A 474 2.47 35.99 40.28
C LEU A 474 1.64 34.77 39.84
N ARG A 475 1.95 34.18 38.67
CA ARG A 475 1.27 32.96 38.19
C ARG A 475 1.50 31.78 39.13
N ARG A 476 2.72 31.59 39.64
CA ARG A 476 3.01 30.53 40.63
C ARG A 476 2.19 30.72 41.90
N LEU A 477 2.17 31.93 42.46
CA LEU A 477 1.35 32.24 43.64
C LEU A 477 -0.15 32.00 43.38
N GLN A 478 -0.67 32.36 42.21
CA GLN A 478 -2.06 32.10 41.84
C GLN A 478 -2.37 30.60 41.72
N ASP A 479 -1.43 29.79 41.22
CA ASP A 479 -1.61 28.35 41.10
C ASP A 479 -1.47 27.63 42.45
N ASP A 480 -0.55 28.06 43.31
CA ASP A 480 -0.42 27.57 44.69
C ASP A 480 -1.70 27.87 45.48
N PHE A 481 -2.27 29.07 45.32
CA PHE A 481 -3.55 29.44 45.92
C PHE A 481 -4.72 28.57 45.38
N ARG A 482 -4.75 28.25 44.08
CA ARG A 482 -5.76 27.32 43.53
C ARG A 482 -5.60 25.90 44.04
N TYR A 483 -4.38 25.45 44.30
CA TYR A 483 -4.11 24.15 44.90
C TYR A 483 -4.61 24.13 46.34
N ALA A 484 -4.32 25.18 47.12
CA ALA A 484 -4.83 25.32 48.48
C ALA A 484 -6.37 25.36 48.52
N LEU A 485 -7.02 26.02 47.55
CA LEU A 485 -8.50 26.01 47.43
C LEU A 485 -9.08 24.61 47.15
N ARG A 486 -8.32 23.70 46.54
CA ARG A 486 -8.76 22.32 46.28
C ARG A 486 -8.81 21.47 47.55
N ASP A 487 -7.93 21.74 48.50
CA ASP A 487 -7.75 20.93 49.71
C ASP A 487 -8.57 21.47 50.91
N MET A 488 -9.51 22.40 50.66
CA MET A 488 -10.38 22.98 51.70
C MET A 488 -11.55 22.06 52.09
N GLU A 489 -11.79 21.93 53.39
CA GLU A 489 -13.01 21.37 53.98
C GLU A 489 -13.82 22.50 54.65
N PRO A 490 -15.10 22.75 54.29
CA PRO A 490 -15.92 22.05 53.30
C PRO A 490 -15.56 22.34 51.84
N VAL A 491 -15.79 21.35 50.97
CA VAL A 491 -15.47 21.41 49.53
C VAL A 491 -16.30 22.48 48.84
N ILE A 492 -15.59 23.41 48.17
CA ILE A 492 -16.18 24.50 47.40
C ILE A 492 -17.09 23.93 46.31
N GLN A 493 -18.37 24.29 46.36
CA GLN A 493 -19.37 23.91 45.37
C GLN A 493 -19.44 24.94 44.23
N VAL A 494 -19.98 24.54 43.08
CA VAL A 494 -20.12 25.40 41.89
C VAL A 494 -20.99 26.65 42.16
N SER A 495 -21.80 26.64 43.22
CA SER A 495 -22.67 27.74 43.64
C SER A 495 -22.05 28.71 44.65
N ASP A 496 -20.83 28.47 45.13
CA ASP A 496 -20.24 29.27 46.20
C ASP A 496 -19.75 30.63 45.68
N THR A 497 -20.12 31.70 46.38
CA THR A 497 -19.64 33.05 46.08
C THR A 497 -18.30 33.31 46.74
N TRP A 498 -17.48 34.16 46.12
CA TRP A 498 -16.18 34.55 46.64
C TRP A 498 -16.27 35.07 48.08
N ASP A 499 -17.32 35.81 48.44
CA ASP A 499 -17.52 36.36 49.79
C ASP A 499 -17.70 35.30 50.89
N ALA A 500 -18.27 34.13 50.56
CA ALA A 500 -18.41 33.03 51.50
C ALA A 500 -17.06 32.34 51.78
N VAL A 501 -16.24 32.19 50.73
CA VAL A 501 -14.95 31.50 50.78
C VAL A 501 -13.82 32.43 51.24
N ARG A 502 -13.94 33.74 51.01
CA ARG A 502 -12.94 34.77 51.33
C ARG A 502 -12.48 34.71 52.79
N ARG A 503 -13.38 34.49 53.75
CA ARG A 503 -13.03 34.46 55.19
C ARG A 503 -12.12 33.29 55.56
N VAL A 504 -12.21 32.19 54.82
CA VAL A 504 -11.41 30.99 55.06
C VAL A 504 -10.17 31.01 54.16
N ALA A 505 -10.32 31.43 52.91
CA ALA A 505 -9.23 31.57 51.96
C ALA A 505 -8.21 32.64 52.36
N ASP A 506 -8.63 33.74 53.00
CA ASP A 506 -7.70 34.78 53.48
C ASP A 506 -6.86 34.33 54.68
N ARG A 507 -7.23 33.23 55.36
CA ARG A 507 -6.44 32.66 56.47
C ARG A 507 -5.29 31.77 55.99
N LEU A 508 -5.31 31.37 54.71
CA LEU A 508 -4.28 30.51 54.13
C LEU A 508 -2.95 31.27 53.97
N PRO A 509 -1.80 30.64 54.30
CA PRO A 509 -0.48 31.27 54.14
C PRO A 509 -0.19 31.65 52.68
N GLU A 510 -0.74 30.92 51.72
CA GLU A 510 -0.61 31.15 50.28
C GLU A 510 -1.38 32.40 49.83
N ALA A 511 -2.43 32.82 50.54
CA ALA A 511 -3.20 34.02 50.21
C ALA A 511 -2.46 35.32 50.57
N LYS A 512 -1.57 35.30 51.56
CA LYS A 512 -0.85 36.49 52.05
C LYS A 512 0.02 37.17 50.99
N GLY A 513 0.42 36.45 49.93
CA GLY A 513 1.23 36.97 48.82
C GLY A 513 0.46 37.56 47.63
N LEU A 514 -0.88 37.43 47.59
CA LEU A 514 -1.73 37.88 46.48
C LEU A 514 -2.57 39.10 46.87
N SER A 515 -2.84 39.99 45.91
CA SER A 515 -3.81 41.09 46.11
C SER A 515 -5.26 40.57 46.09
N ALA A 516 -6.19 41.33 46.68
CA ALA A 516 -7.61 40.94 46.76
C ALA A 516 -8.22 40.61 45.38
N VAL A 517 -7.88 41.40 44.34
CA VAL A 517 -8.32 41.21 42.96
C VAL A 517 -7.73 39.94 42.33
N GLN A 518 -6.48 39.61 42.67
CA GLN A 518 -5.82 38.42 42.14
C GLN A 518 -6.34 37.13 42.79
N ARG A 519 -6.76 37.19 44.06
CA ARG A 519 -7.40 36.07 44.76
C ARG A 519 -8.77 35.75 44.16
N GLU A 520 -9.58 36.79 43.91
CA GLU A 520 -10.89 36.66 43.24
C GLU A 520 -10.74 36.06 41.83
N ALA A 521 -9.82 36.61 41.01
CA ALA A 521 -9.55 36.06 39.68
C ALA A 521 -8.99 34.62 39.69
N ALA A 522 -8.27 34.22 40.74
CA ALA A 522 -7.79 32.86 40.91
C ALA A 522 -8.93 31.90 41.29
N PHE A 523 -9.87 32.34 42.13
CA PHE A 523 -11.08 31.64 42.53
C PHE A 523 -12.08 31.48 41.38
N ASP A 524 -12.33 32.54 40.60
CA ASP A 524 -13.23 32.47 39.43
C ASP A 524 -12.71 31.47 38.39
N LYS A 525 -11.39 31.44 38.17
CA LYS A 525 -10.76 30.42 37.31
C LYS A 525 -10.85 29.01 37.90
N TYR A 526 -10.86 28.88 39.22
CA TYR A 526 -11.07 27.59 39.90
C TYR A 526 -12.51 27.11 39.74
N ILE A 527 -13.52 27.98 39.92
CA ILE A 527 -14.93 27.68 39.66
C ILE A 527 -15.17 27.36 38.18
N ALA A 528 -14.58 28.12 37.25
CA ALA A 528 -14.68 27.85 35.83
C ALA A 528 -14.12 26.45 35.48
N ARG A 529 -12.97 26.07 36.06
CA ARG A 529 -12.42 24.71 35.91
C ARG A 529 -13.29 23.63 36.55
N LEU A 530 -13.96 23.92 37.66
CA LEU A 530 -14.92 22.99 38.27
C LEU A 530 -16.20 22.84 37.44
N ARG A 531 -16.65 23.92 36.78
CA ARG A 531 -17.81 23.92 35.87
C ARG A 531 -17.52 23.15 34.58
N ASP A 532 -16.32 23.32 34.03
CA ASP A 532 -15.86 22.66 32.80
C ASP A 532 -15.43 21.20 33.04
N ARG A 533 -15.35 20.74 34.30
CA ARG A 533 -15.03 19.33 34.61
C ARG A 533 -16.27 18.47 34.35
N PRO A 534 -16.33 17.67 33.25
CA PRO A 534 -17.50 16.84 32.97
C PRO A 534 -17.71 15.83 34.10
N ARG A 535 -18.95 15.74 34.59
CA ARG A 535 -19.39 14.72 35.58
C ARG A 535 -19.30 13.33 34.93
N GLY A 536 -18.12 12.74 34.91
CA GLY A 536 -17.93 11.42 34.31
C GLY A 536 -16.47 11.10 34.00
N ARG A 537 -15.65 10.93 35.03
CA ARG A 537 -14.48 10.02 35.03
C ARG A 537 -13.97 9.89 36.46
N VAL A 538 -14.56 8.95 37.18
CA VAL A 538 -13.96 8.36 38.38
C VAL A 538 -13.20 7.13 37.89
N GLY A 539 -11.90 7.07 38.16
CA GLY A 539 -11.13 5.82 38.15
C GLY A 539 -10.04 5.72 37.09
N ARG A 540 -8.80 5.67 37.59
CA ARG A 540 -7.53 5.25 36.95
C ARG A 540 -6.92 6.23 35.97
N ASP A 541 -6.03 7.06 36.51
CA ASP A 541 -4.60 7.01 36.17
C ASP A 541 -3.83 7.71 37.29
N ARG A 542 -3.66 6.97 38.39
CA ARG A 542 -2.57 7.18 39.34
C ARG A 542 -1.49 6.16 39.00
N ASP A 543 -0.26 6.65 39.00
CA ASP A 543 0.99 5.91 39.16
C ASP A 543 1.67 5.35 37.91
N VAL A 544 2.13 6.22 37.00
CA VAL A 544 3.47 6.11 36.38
C VAL A 544 4.04 7.52 36.09
N ARG A 545 4.57 8.18 37.12
CA ARG A 545 5.74 9.07 36.99
C ARG A 545 6.60 8.92 38.23
N GLY A 546 7.15 7.70 38.37
CA GLY A 546 8.31 7.44 39.19
C GLY A 546 9.54 8.18 38.64
N GLY A 547 10.48 8.45 39.53
CA GLY A 547 11.60 9.38 39.38
C GLY A 547 12.40 9.22 38.10
N GLY A 548 12.55 10.33 37.37
CA GLY A 548 13.72 10.59 36.54
C GLY A 548 14.64 11.49 37.33
N GLU A 549 15.72 10.92 37.83
CA GLU A 549 16.80 11.62 38.51
C GLU A 549 17.31 12.79 37.64
N ARG A 550 17.64 13.87 38.32
CA ARG A 550 18.34 15.01 37.75
C ARG A 550 19.78 14.60 37.46
N GLU A 551 20.06 14.17 36.24
CA GLU A 551 21.45 14.16 35.75
C GLU A 551 21.91 15.61 35.58
N ARG A 552 22.70 16.04 36.56
CA ARG A 552 23.66 17.14 36.43
C ARG A 552 24.67 16.76 35.34
N GLY A 553 25.02 17.76 34.54
CA GLY A 553 25.70 17.57 33.27
C GLY A 553 27.15 17.09 33.32
N ASP A 554 27.58 16.63 32.16
CA ASP A 554 28.94 16.81 31.66
C ASP A 554 28.90 16.79 30.13
N ARG A 555 28.82 17.97 29.49
CA ARG A 555 29.15 18.12 28.06
C ARG A 555 30.55 18.70 28.00
N GLY A 556 31.51 17.81 28.18
CA GLY A 556 32.90 18.03 27.84
C GLY A 556 33.07 18.39 26.37
N GLU A 557 33.78 19.50 26.18
CA GLU A 557 34.72 19.79 25.10
C GLU A 557 34.79 18.78 23.95
N ARG A 558 34.44 19.23 22.74
CA ARG A 558 35.14 18.79 21.54
C ARG A 558 35.63 20.01 20.78
N GLY A 559 36.86 20.38 21.16
CA GLY A 559 37.74 21.23 20.38
C GLY A 559 38.14 20.55 19.08
N ASP A 560 37.97 21.34 18.03
CA ASP A 560 38.82 21.49 16.85
C ASP A 560 40.17 20.75 16.87
N LYS A 561 40.38 19.88 15.86
CA LYS A 561 41.71 19.55 15.32
C LYS A 561 41.59 19.22 13.83
N ARG A 562 41.95 20.19 12.98
CA ARG A 562 42.64 19.94 11.70
C ARG A 562 44.14 20.24 11.87
N GLY A 563 45.00 19.48 11.19
CA GLY A 563 46.45 19.69 11.12
C GLY A 563 47.21 18.36 11.27
N VAL A 564 47.44 17.59 10.19
CA VAL A 564 48.58 17.67 9.23
C VAL A 564 49.82 16.87 9.69
N SER A 565 50.32 16.07 8.74
CA SER A 565 51.70 15.59 8.53
C SER A 565 52.17 14.22 9.04
N LEU A 566 52.51 13.40 8.03
CA LEU A 566 53.81 12.77 7.75
C LEU A 566 54.12 11.33 8.23
N ASP A 567 54.76 10.63 7.27
CA ASP A 567 55.66 9.48 7.33
C ASP A 567 54.97 8.11 7.56
N TYR A 568 54.83 7.21 6.57
CA TYR A 568 55.82 6.60 5.66
C TYR A 568 55.06 5.80 4.58
#